data_AF-A0AAP0HWA9-F1
#
_entry.id   AF-A0AAP0HWA9-F1
#
_cell.length_a   1.000
_cell.length_b   1.000
_cell.length_c   1.000
_cell.angle_alpha   90.00
_cell.angle_beta   90.00
_cell.angle_gamma   90.00
#
_symmetry.space_group_name_H-M   'P 1'
#
loop_
_entity.id
_entity.type
_entity.pdbx_description
1 polymer ?
#
loop_
_entity_poly.entity_id
_entity_poly.type
_entity_poly.pdbx_seq_one_letter_code
_entity_poly.pdbx_strand_id
1 'polypeptide(L)'
;MVLEILPPPILICVVVVQCKCLTNEEEDLKQFRKWGSRTPGHPENFETFGVEWRYANAKAEATMNVQSHTVERSFYALLVKKKSEMHDSLQRKRIELGYLKKLEMLSSIMGAQMPYLDEWSTLECEYSSSLSGAIKALQDASVQLPIMNLLVSIRNEPGFPIEISENWVVLPSCLFPDMLVLLLLKESLMFLRFLLSVLLKESLLFKIQYLFDFLSF
;
A
#
# COMPACT_ATOMS: atom_id res chain seq x y z
N MET A 1 43.79 -36.44 -1.84
CA MET A 1 44.39 -35.26 -2.52
C MET A 1 43.28 -34.65 -3.35
N VAL A 2 42.81 -33.48 -2.95
CA VAL A 2 41.55 -32.87 -3.39
C VAL A 2 41.71 -32.38 -4.83
N LEU A 3 40.98 -33.00 -5.77
CA LEU A 3 40.72 -32.40 -7.08
C LEU A 3 39.68 -31.30 -6.86
N GLU A 4 40.13 -30.10 -6.53
CA GLU A 4 39.30 -28.91 -6.68
C GLU A 4 38.99 -28.72 -8.17
N ILE A 5 37.70 -28.47 -8.44
CA ILE A 5 37.13 -28.30 -9.77
C ILE A 5 37.69 -27.00 -10.35
N LEU A 6 38.86 -27.07 -10.98
CA LEU A 6 39.41 -25.95 -11.73
C LEU A 6 38.77 -25.88 -13.13
N PRO A 7 38.47 -24.67 -13.63
CA PRO A 7 37.88 -24.49 -14.96
C PRO A 7 38.79 -25.07 -16.06
N PRO A 8 38.20 -25.56 -17.17
CA PRO A 8 38.89 -26.34 -18.20
C PRO A 8 40.21 -25.77 -18.74
N PRO A 9 40.43 -24.44 -18.93
CA PRO A 9 41.71 -23.95 -19.43
C PRO A 9 42.89 -24.22 -18.47
N ILE A 10 42.64 -24.26 -17.16
CA ILE A 10 43.73 -24.49 -16.19
C ILE A 10 44.10 -25.98 -16.14
N LEU A 11 43.12 -26.88 -16.32
CA LEU A 11 43.38 -28.32 -16.37
C LEU A 11 44.31 -28.66 -17.55
N ILE A 12 44.15 -28.00 -18.69
CA ILE A 12 44.98 -28.29 -19.84
C ILE A 12 46.33 -27.57 -19.78
N CYS A 13 46.42 -26.39 -19.16
CA CYS A 13 47.72 -25.80 -18.81
C CYS A 13 48.55 -26.69 -17.88
N VAL A 14 47.92 -27.32 -16.87
CA VAL A 14 48.61 -28.23 -15.94
C VAL A 14 49.08 -29.50 -16.66
N VAL A 15 48.28 -30.04 -17.58
CA VAL A 15 48.68 -31.24 -18.36
C VAL A 15 49.79 -30.92 -19.37
N VAL A 16 49.80 -29.74 -19.99
CA VAL A 16 50.78 -29.38 -21.03
C VAL A 16 52.14 -28.96 -20.47
N VAL A 17 52.21 -28.32 -19.29
CA VAL A 17 53.50 -28.00 -18.64
C VAL A 17 54.28 -29.27 -18.26
N GLN A 18 53.61 -30.42 -18.14
CA GLN A 18 54.26 -31.73 -17.93
C GLN A 18 54.76 -32.42 -19.21
N CYS A 19 54.39 -31.95 -20.40
CA CYS A 19 54.88 -32.48 -21.68
C CYS A 19 56.18 -31.78 -22.12
N LYS A 20 57.27 -32.30 -21.57
CA LYS A 20 58.64 -32.36 -22.09
C LYS A 20 58.71 -32.56 -23.63
N CYS A 21 58.58 -31.51 -24.44
CA CYS A 21 58.77 -31.56 -25.91
C CYS A 21 59.72 -30.50 -26.48
N LEU A 22 60.51 -29.82 -25.64
CA LEU A 22 61.65 -29.01 -26.07
C LEU A 22 62.86 -29.92 -26.31
N THR A 23 62.94 -30.54 -27.49
CA THR A 23 64.16 -31.19 -27.94
C THR A 23 64.60 -30.52 -29.25
N ASN A 24 65.45 -29.49 -29.11
CA ASN A 24 66.27 -28.83 -30.15
C ASN A 24 65.65 -27.67 -30.98
N GLU A 25 65.10 -26.64 -30.33
CA GLU A 25 64.61 -25.42 -31.00
C GLU A 25 65.66 -24.71 -31.88
N GLU A 26 66.95 -24.75 -31.51
CA GLU A 26 68.00 -24.02 -32.21
C GLU A 26 68.29 -24.56 -33.62
N GLU A 27 68.09 -25.86 -33.82
CA GLU A 27 68.35 -26.53 -35.11
C GLU A 27 67.16 -26.36 -36.06
N ASP A 28 65.95 -26.38 -35.53
CA ASP A 28 64.72 -26.08 -36.27
C ASP A 28 64.70 -24.61 -36.74
N LEU A 29 65.14 -23.65 -35.90
CA LEU A 29 65.23 -22.24 -36.27
C LEU A 29 66.24 -21.96 -37.41
N LYS A 30 67.31 -22.76 -37.53
CA LYS A 30 68.28 -22.67 -38.64
C LYS A 30 67.70 -23.15 -39.98
N GLN A 31 66.54 -23.80 -39.96
CA GLN A 31 65.82 -24.27 -41.15
C GLN A 31 64.63 -23.38 -41.51
N PHE A 32 64.52 -22.19 -40.91
CA PHE A 32 63.43 -21.24 -41.17
C PHE A 32 63.21 -20.98 -42.66
N ARG A 33 61.94 -21.10 -43.10
CA ARG A 33 61.49 -20.93 -44.50
C ARG A 33 62.16 -21.86 -45.51
N LYS A 34 62.65 -23.03 -45.08
CA LYS A 34 63.10 -24.09 -46.00
C LYS A 34 61.97 -25.09 -46.26
N TRP A 35 61.93 -25.62 -47.47
CA TRP A 35 60.95 -26.64 -47.87
C TRP A 35 61.09 -27.89 -46.99
N GLY A 36 59.98 -28.34 -46.39
CA GLY A 36 59.95 -29.50 -45.48
C GLY A 36 60.49 -29.24 -44.07
N SER A 37 60.74 -27.98 -43.68
CA SER A 37 61.11 -27.61 -42.31
C SER A 37 59.89 -27.51 -41.38
N ARG A 38 60.10 -27.67 -40.07
CA ARG A 38 59.05 -27.50 -39.04
C ARG A 38 58.75 -26.04 -38.70
N THR A 39 59.46 -25.11 -39.33
CA THR A 39 59.36 -23.66 -39.12
C THR A 39 59.05 -22.94 -40.44
N PRO A 40 57.84 -23.12 -40.99
CA PRO A 40 57.37 -22.36 -42.14
C PRO A 40 57.32 -20.86 -41.85
N GLY A 41 57.29 -20.04 -42.91
CA GLY A 41 57.26 -18.57 -42.77
C GLY A 41 55.97 -18.02 -42.16
N HIS A 42 54.92 -18.83 -42.12
CA HIS A 42 53.64 -18.62 -41.46
C HIS A 42 53.34 -19.86 -40.61
N PRO A 43 52.80 -19.75 -39.40
CA PRO A 43 52.47 -20.91 -38.58
C PRO A 43 51.44 -21.81 -39.29
N GLU A 44 51.80 -23.07 -39.57
CA GLU A 44 50.91 -24.04 -40.22
C GLU A 44 50.46 -25.10 -39.19
N ASN A 45 49.18 -25.47 -39.27
CA ASN A 45 48.63 -26.55 -38.43
C ASN A 45 49.36 -27.87 -38.74
N PHE A 46 49.61 -28.68 -37.72
CA PHE A 46 50.35 -29.95 -37.80
C PHE A 46 51.85 -29.86 -38.18
N GLU A 47 52.38 -28.71 -38.63
CA GLU A 47 53.82 -28.53 -38.90
C GLU A 47 54.55 -27.80 -37.77
N THR A 48 53.97 -26.72 -37.26
CA THR A 48 54.55 -25.93 -36.17
C THR A 48 53.98 -26.40 -34.83
N PHE A 49 54.85 -26.94 -33.97
CA PHE A 49 54.46 -27.45 -32.66
C PHE A 49 53.78 -26.36 -31.80
N GLY A 50 52.64 -26.70 -31.19
CA GLY A 50 51.93 -25.82 -30.24
C GLY A 50 50.94 -24.81 -30.86
N VAL A 51 50.82 -24.70 -32.18
CA VAL A 51 49.84 -23.81 -32.85
C VAL A 51 48.40 -24.23 -32.57
N GLU A 52 48.10 -25.54 -32.64
CA GLU A 52 46.78 -26.09 -32.32
C GLU A 52 46.38 -25.84 -30.88
N TRP A 53 47.34 -25.96 -29.95
CA TRP A 53 47.12 -25.73 -28.52
C TRP A 53 46.77 -24.26 -28.25
N ARG A 54 47.51 -23.33 -28.87
CA ARG A 54 47.23 -21.89 -28.78
C ARG A 54 45.86 -21.54 -29.36
N TYR A 55 45.49 -22.13 -30.50
CA TYR A 55 44.18 -21.95 -31.09
C TYR A 55 43.07 -22.50 -30.19
N ALA A 56 43.23 -23.72 -29.67
CA ALA A 56 42.27 -24.35 -28.76
C ALA A 56 42.08 -23.52 -27.47
N ASN A 57 43.17 -22.99 -26.89
CA ASN A 57 43.11 -22.09 -25.74
C ASN A 57 42.43 -20.78 -26.05
N ALA A 58 42.83 -20.10 -27.13
CA ALA A 58 42.22 -18.84 -27.53
C ALA A 58 40.72 -19.00 -27.81
N LYS A 59 40.33 -20.12 -28.42
CA LYS A 59 38.92 -20.47 -28.66
C LYS A 59 38.17 -20.75 -27.35
N ALA A 60 38.76 -21.53 -26.44
CA ALA A 60 38.17 -21.82 -25.14
C ALA A 60 37.98 -20.53 -24.31
N GLU A 61 39.01 -19.69 -24.26
CA GLU A 61 38.99 -18.39 -23.59
C GLU A 61 37.92 -17.47 -24.18
N ALA A 62 37.83 -17.38 -25.52
CA ALA A 62 36.80 -16.59 -26.18
C ALA A 62 35.39 -17.10 -25.84
N THR A 63 35.16 -18.43 -25.85
CA THR A 63 33.85 -19.01 -25.49
C THR A 63 33.49 -18.77 -24.02
N MET A 64 34.46 -18.89 -23.12
CA MET A 64 34.26 -18.67 -21.69
C MET A 64 33.99 -17.19 -21.40
N ASN A 65 34.69 -16.27 -22.07
CA ASN A 65 34.45 -14.84 -21.91
C ASN A 65 33.05 -14.43 -22.38
N VAL A 66 32.60 -14.97 -23.52
CA VAL A 66 31.23 -14.76 -24.02
C VAL A 66 30.19 -15.32 -23.03
N GLN A 67 30.44 -16.51 -22.46
CA GLN A 67 29.57 -17.09 -21.45
C GLN A 67 29.54 -16.26 -20.16
N SER A 68 30.69 -15.83 -19.65
CA SER A 68 30.80 -14.97 -18.46
C SER A 68 30.01 -13.69 -18.64
N HIS A 69 30.20 -12.98 -19.74
CA HIS A 69 29.43 -11.79 -20.06
C HIS A 69 27.93 -12.04 -20.20
N THR A 70 27.53 -13.20 -20.71
CA THR A 70 26.12 -13.59 -20.80
C THR A 70 25.52 -13.81 -19.40
N VAL A 71 26.23 -14.51 -18.52
CA VAL A 71 25.82 -14.76 -17.15
C VAL A 71 25.74 -13.46 -16.36
N GLU A 72 26.77 -12.63 -16.42
CA GLU A 72 26.80 -11.31 -15.78
C GLU A 72 25.61 -10.45 -16.21
N ARG A 73 25.36 -10.34 -17.52
CA ARG A 73 24.21 -9.59 -18.06
C ARG A 73 22.88 -10.12 -17.51
N SER A 74 22.69 -11.44 -17.51
CA SER A 74 21.47 -12.06 -16.98
C SER A 74 21.30 -11.80 -15.49
N PHE A 75 22.40 -11.85 -14.72
CA PHE A 75 22.41 -11.58 -13.29
C PHE A 75 22.03 -10.13 -13.00
N TYR A 76 22.64 -9.15 -13.69
CA TYR A 76 22.28 -7.74 -13.54
C TYR A 76 20.83 -7.48 -13.95
N ALA A 77 20.33 -8.10 -15.02
CA ALA A 77 18.93 -7.97 -15.43
C ALA A 77 17.97 -8.48 -14.35
N LEU A 78 18.25 -9.66 -13.78
CA LEU A 78 17.46 -10.23 -12.68
C LEU A 78 17.54 -9.39 -11.41
N LEU A 79 18.73 -8.88 -11.06
CA LEU A 79 18.91 -7.99 -9.92
C LEU A 79 18.10 -6.71 -10.06
N VAL A 80 18.15 -6.06 -11.23
CA VAL A 80 17.37 -4.84 -11.50
C VAL A 80 15.88 -5.13 -11.37
N LYS A 81 15.40 -6.21 -11.98
CA LYS A 81 13.98 -6.62 -11.92
C LYS A 81 13.53 -6.90 -10.49
N LYS A 82 14.27 -7.73 -9.74
CA LYS A 82 13.91 -8.07 -8.36
C LYS A 82 13.96 -6.84 -7.44
N LYS A 83 14.94 -5.96 -7.65
CA LYS A 83 15.05 -4.71 -6.92
C LYS A 83 13.85 -3.80 -7.20
N SER A 84 13.44 -3.63 -8.46
CA SER A 84 12.27 -2.82 -8.80
C SER A 84 10.98 -3.40 -8.21
N GLU A 85 10.76 -4.71 -8.32
CA GLU A 85 9.58 -5.38 -7.76
C GLU A 85 9.47 -5.19 -6.24
N MET A 86 10.60 -5.35 -5.53
CA MET A 86 10.66 -5.12 -4.09
C MET A 86 10.37 -3.64 -3.77
N HIS A 87 10.97 -2.71 -4.51
CA HIS A 87 10.75 -1.28 -4.32
C HIS A 87 9.29 -0.88 -4.53
N ASP A 88 8.65 -1.42 -5.57
CA ASP A 88 7.24 -1.19 -5.88
C ASP A 88 6.33 -1.74 -4.78
N SER A 89 6.63 -2.95 -4.28
CA SER A 89 5.91 -3.56 -3.16
C SER A 89 6.01 -2.74 -1.88
N LEU A 90 7.22 -2.29 -1.53
CA LEU A 90 7.44 -1.41 -0.39
C LEU A 90 6.70 -0.09 -0.52
N GLN A 91 6.71 0.51 -1.71
CA GLN A 91 6.03 1.78 -1.97
C GLN A 91 4.52 1.64 -1.86
N ARG A 92 3.95 0.56 -2.41
CA ARG A 92 2.52 0.23 -2.23
C ARG A 92 2.16 0.10 -0.75
N LYS A 93 2.92 -0.70 0.01
CA LYS A 93 2.70 -0.89 1.45
C LYS A 93 2.85 0.41 2.24
N ARG A 94 3.78 1.30 1.86
CA ARG A 94 3.95 2.62 2.48
C ARG A 94 2.73 3.51 2.26
N ILE A 95 2.17 3.54 1.05
CA ILE A 95 0.97 4.32 0.72
C ILE A 95 -0.24 3.78 1.50
N GLU A 96 -0.44 2.46 1.48
CA GLU A 96 -1.53 1.79 2.21
C GLU A 96 -1.47 2.07 3.71
N LEU A 97 -0.29 1.95 4.32
CA LEU A 97 -0.09 2.27 5.73
C LEU A 97 -0.36 3.76 6.02
N GLY A 98 0.02 4.66 5.12
CA GLY A 98 -0.31 6.08 5.22
C GLY A 98 -1.81 6.34 5.20
N TYR A 99 -2.57 5.63 4.36
CA TYR A 99 -4.03 5.71 4.33
C TYR A 99 -4.65 5.19 5.63
N LEU A 100 -4.19 4.03 6.12
CA LEU A 100 -4.72 3.44 7.35
C LEU A 100 -4.46 4.31 8.58
N LYS A 101 -3.28 4.95 8.68
CA LYS A 101 -3.01 5.91 9.77
C LYS A 101 -3.96 7.12 9.74
N LYS A 102 -4.30 7.62 8.56
CA LYS A 102 -5.28 8.70 8.41
C LYS A 102 -6.68 8.25 8.83
N LEU A 103 -7.09 7.04 8.45
CA LEU A 103 -8.35 6.46 8.89
C LEU A 103 -8.39 6.25 10.40
N GLU A 104 -7.32 5.73 10.99
CA GLU A 104 -7.21 5.53 12.44
C GLU A 104 -7.32 6.87 13.19
N MET A 105 -6.63 7.91 12.72
CA MET A 105 -6.76 9.26 13.27
C MET A 105 -8.20 9.76 13.20
N LEU A 106 -8.86 9.61 12.05
CA LEU A 106 -10.26 9.99 11.88
C LEU A 106 -11.18 9.20 12.82
N SER A 107 -10.92 7.91 13.00
CA SER A 107 -11.64 7.05 13.95
C SER A 107 -11.50 7.55 15.39
N SER A 108 -10.30 7.96 15.77
CA SER A 108 -10.01 8.49 17.11
C SER A 108 -10.75 9.81 17.35
N ILE A 109 -10.69 10.74 16.38
CA ILE A 109 -11.42 12.02 16.45
C ILE A 109 -12.92 11.76 16.57
N MET A 110 -13.47 10.89 15.70
CA MET A 110 -14.88 10.54 15.74
C MET A 110 -15.25 9.96 17.10
N GLY A 111 -14.46 9.00 17.60
CA GLY A 111 -14.66 8.39 18.92
C GLY A 111 -14.67 9.41 20.05
N ALA A 112 -13.83 10.44 19.99
CA ALA A 112 -13.81 11.52 20.97
C ALA A 112 -15.02 12.46 20.86
N GLN A 113 -15.61 12.62 19.67
CA GLN A 113 -16.80 13.46 19.44
C GLN A 113 -18.12 12.76 19.81
N MET A 114 -18.17 11.42 19.76
CA MET A 114 -19.36 10.63 20.09
C MET A 114 -19.99 10.92 21.46
N PRO A 115 -19.24 10.94 22.59
CA PRO A 115 -19.86 11.15 23.90
C PRO A 115 -20.56 12.51 24.01
N TYR A 116 -20.03 13.55 23.37
CA TYR A 116 -20.69 14.85 23.33
C TYR A 116 -22.00 14.77 22.57
N LEU A 117 -22.02 14.13 21.40
CA LEU A 117 -23.24 13.97 20.61
C LEU A 117 -24.29 13.11 21.34
N ASP A 118 -23.87 12.14 22.12
CA ASP A 118 -24.77 11.35 22.98
C ASP A 118 -25.37 12.22 24.08
N GLU A 119 -24.57 13.06 24.75
CA GLU A 119 -25.03 14.01 25.77
C GLU A 119 -26.01 15.06 25.21
N TRP A 120 -25.71 15.63 24.04
CA TRP A 120 -26.62 16.54 23.35
C TRP A 120 -27.95 15.87 23.01
N SER A 121 -27.92 14.62 22.55
CA SER A 121 -29.12 13.85 22.23
C SER A 121 -29.96 13.51 23.47
N THR A 122 -29.33 13.24 24.61
CA THR A 122 -30.06 13.05 25.87
C THR A 122 -30.73 14.33 26.32
N LEU A 123 -30.02 15.47 26.25
CA LEU A 123 -30.54 16.77 26.63
C LEU A 123 -31.71 17.20 25.75
N GLU A 124 -31.61 16.96 24.44
CA GLU A 124 -32.69 17.23 23.48
C GLU A 124 -33.95 16.42 23.82
N CYS A 125 -33.79 15.14 24.16
CA CYS A 125 -34.90 14.27 24.55
C CYS A 125 -35.58 14.80 25.82
N GLU A 126 -34.81 15.17 26.83
CA GLU A 126 -35.31 15.74 28.09
C GLU A 126 -36.03 17.07 27.84
N TYR A 127 -35.42 17.98 27.08
CA TYR A 127 -36.02 19.26 26.71
C TYR A 127 -37.34 19.08 25.96
N SER A 128 -37.36 18.21 24.94
CA SER A 128 -38.57 17.90 24.16
C SER A 128 -39.68 17.32 25.06
N SER A 129 -39.33 16.41 25.97
CA SER A 129 -40.27 15.83 26.93
C SER A 129 -40.85 16.89 27.89
N SER A 130 -39.99 17.77 28.41
CA SER A 130 -40.38 18.85 29.32
C SER A 130 -41.25 19.90 28.62
N LEU A 131 -40.89 20.27 27.39
CA LEU A 131 -41.66 21.22 26.59
C LEU A 131 -43.04 20.65 26.23
N SER A 132 -43.11 19.39 25.81
CA SER A 132 -44.39 18.71 25.58
C SER A 132 -45.24 18.66 26.85
N GLY A 133 -44.63 18.37 27.99
CA GLY A 133 -45.28 18.41 29.31
C GLY A 133 -45.82 19.79 29.66
N ALA A 134 -45.02 20.85 29.47
CA ALA A 134 -45.42 22.24 29.73
C ALA A 134 -46.57 22.68 28.81
N ILE A 135 -46.52 22.33 27.53
CA ILE A 135 -47.61 22.62 26.57
C ILE A 135 -48.89 21.92 27.01
N LYS A 136 -48.83 20.64 27.39
CA LYS A 136 -50.00 19.91 27.90
C LYS A 136 -50.56 20.53 29.17
N ALA A 137 -49.71 20.84 30.14
CA ALA A 137 -50.14 21.48 31.39
C ALA A 137 -50.78 22.86 31.14
N LEU A 138 -50.24 23.64 30.20
CA LEU A 138 -50.83 24.91 29.77
C LEU A 138 -52.18 24.71 29.06
N GLN A 139 -52.30 23.70 28.21
CA GLN A 139 -53.58 23.35 27.56
C GLN A 139 -54.62 22.91 28.59
N ASP A 140 -54.24 22.04 29.52
CA ASP A 140 -55.12 21.55 30.59
C ASP A 140 -55.56 22.70 31.51
N ALA A 141 -54.62 23.58 31.89
CA ALA A 141 -54.92 24.78 32.67
C ALA A 141 -55.80 25.76 31.89
N SER A 142 -55.61 25.91 30.59
CA SER A 142 -56.44 26.76 29.74
C SER A 142 -57.89 26.26 29.63
N VAL A 143 -58.13 24.94 29.68
CA VAL A 143 -59.48 24.36 29.69
C VAL A 143 -60.16 24.55 31.05
N GLN A 144 -59.39 24.54 32.15
CA GLN A 144 -59.90 24.76 33.51
C GLN A 144 -60.07 26.23 33.86
N LEU A 145 -59.28 27.11 33.25
CA LEU A 145 -59.48 28.55 33.37
C LEU A 145 -60.76 28.92 32.59
N PRO A 146 -61.69 29.66 33.21
CA PRO A 146 -62.88 30.15 32.53
C PRO A 146 -62.51 31.34 31.62
N ILE A 147 -61.61 31.12 30.65
CA ILE A 147 -61.22 32.14 29.67
C ILE A 147 -62.41 32.44 28.74
N MET A 148 -63.30 31.47 28.54
CA MET A 148 -64.60 31.71 27.91
C MET A 148 -65.53 32.64 28.72
N ASN A 149 -65.35 32.76 30.03
CA ASN A 149 -66.16 33.67 30.85
C ASN A 149 -65.51 35.06 30.98
N LEU A 150 -64.18 35.15 30.90
CA LEU A 150 -63.49 36.45 30.90
C LEU A 150 -63.69 37.20 29.58
N LEU A 151 -63.77 36.49 28.45
CA LEU A 151 -64.15 37.06 27.15
C LEU A 151 -65.61 37.54 27.11
N VAL A 152 -66.50 36.95 27.91
CA VAL A 152 -67.88 37.44 28.06
C VAL A 152 -67.93 38.69 28.94
N SER A 153 -67.06 38.82 29.94
CA SER A 153 -66.95 40.07 30.72
C SER A 153 -66.29 41.24 29.96
N ILE A 154 -65.39 40.96 29.00
CA ILE A 154 -64.73 42.00 28.18
C ILE A 154 -65.62 42.43 26.98
N ARG A 155 -66.62 41.63 26.60
CA ARG A 155 -67.56 41.97 25.50
C ARG A 155 -68.45 43.18 25.79
N ASN A 156 -68.57 43.63 27.04
CA ASN A 156 -69.49 44.70 27.43
C ASN A 156 -68.85 46.10 27.55
N GLU A 157 -67.57 46.26 27.19
CA GLU A 157 -66.93 47.59 27.07
C GLU A 157 -66.63 47.90 25.59
N PRO A 158 -67.20 48.98 25.02
CA PRO A 158 -67.04 49.29 23.60
C PRO A 158 -65.73 50.06 23.39
N GLY A 159 -64.66 49.38 22.93
CA GLY A 159 -63.48 50.15 22.52
C GLY A 159 -62.16 49.48 22.18
N PHE A 160 -62.03 48.15 22.10
CA PHE A 160 -60.74 47.56 21.70
C PHE A 160 -60.87 46.28 20.86
N PRO A 161 -60.39 46.27 19.60
CA PRO A 161 -60.30 45.05 18.81
C PRO A 161 -59.01 44.33 19.20
N ILE A 162 -59.11 43.35 20.10
CA ILE A 162 -58.06 42.33 20.23
C ILE A 162 -58.50 41.17 19.35
N GLU A 163 -58.00 41.16 18.11
CA GLU A 163 -57.97 39.94 17.30
C GLU A 163 -57.12 38.92 18.04
N ILE A 164 -57.76 37.97 18.71
CA ILE A 164 -57.09 36.74 19.12
C ILE A 164 -56.91 35.94 17.83
N SER A 165 -55.83 36.28 17.13
CA SER A 165 -55.36 35.58 15.95
C SER A 165 -55.34 34.08 16.26
N GLU A 166 -56.04 33.29 15.45
CA GLU A 166 -56.07 31.82 15.47
C GLU A 166 -54.68 31.17 15.23
N ASN A 167 -53.59 31.94 15.31
CA ASN A 167 -52.22 31.53 15.05
C ASN A 167 -51.53 30.81 16.22
N TRP A 168 -52.17 30.68 17.39
CA TRP A 168 -51.55 29.98 18.53
C TRP A 168 -51.38 28.46 18.34
N VAL A 169 -51.90 27.90 17.24
CA VAL A 169 -51.66 26.50 16.85
C VAL A 169 -50.35 26.32 16.07
N VAL A 170 -49.67 27.41 15.67
CA VAL A 170 -48.41 27.34 14.90
C VAL A 170 -47.19 27.57 15.80
N LEU A 171 -47.04 26.76 16.84
CA LEU A 171 -45.76 26.56 17.51
C LEU A 171 -45.63 25.06 17.73
N PRO A 172 -44.97 24.35 16.80
CA PRO A 172 -43.51 24.24 16.90
C PRO A 172 -42.71 24.35 15.58
N SER A 173 -43.27 24.83 14.46
CA SER A 173 -42.60 24.83 13.14
C SER A 173 -41.28 25.64 13.06
N CYS A 174 -41.03 26.57 13.97
CA CYS A 174 -39.86 27.46 13.94
C CYS A 174 -38.57 26.82 14.49
N LEU A 175 -38.65 25.69 15.21
CA LEU A 175 -37.50 25.03 15.86
C LEU A 175 -37.03 23.75 15.14
N PHE A 176 -37.78 23.27 14.15
CA PHE A 176 -37.52 21.98 13.49
C PHE A 176 -36.38 21.92 12.46
N PRO A 177 -35.99 22.99 11.72
CA PRO A 177 -34.96 22.84 10.69
C PRO A 177 -33.61 22.42 11.25
N ASP A 178 -33.14 23.08 12.31
CA ASP A 178 -31.84 22.80 12.91
C ASP A 178 -31.80 21.44 13.63
N MET A 179 -32.93 21.03 14.21
CA MET A 179 -33.10 19.75 14.92
C MET A 179 -33.01 18.55 13.96
N LEU A 180 -33.68 18.65 12.80
CA LEU A 180 -33.68 17.60 11.79
C LEU A 180 -32.30 17.44 11.14
N VAL A 181 -31.58 18.56 10.95
CA VAL A 181 -30.18 18.55 10.49
C VAL A 181 -29.27 17.84 11.50
N LEU A 182 -29.44 18.06 12.81
CA LEU A 182 -28.61 17.42 13.83
C LEU A 182 -28.87 15.92 13.96
N LEU A 183 -30.14 15.48 13.86
CA LEU A 183 -30.49 14.05 13.84
C LEU A 183 -29.92 13.35 12.61
N LEU A 184 -30.01 13.98 11.44
CA LEU A 184 -29.39 13.47 10.21
C LEU A 184 -27.86 13.46 10.31
N LEU A 185 -27.25 14.45 10.95
CA LEU A 185 -25.81 14.47 11.21
C LEU A 185 -25.40 13.33 12.13
N LYS A 186 -26.19 13.05 13.17
CA LYS A 186 -25.96 11.93 14.10
C LYS A 186 -26.05 10.58 13.39
N GLU A 187 -27.10 10.35 12.61
CA GLU A 187 -27.27 9.11 11.84
C GLU A 187 -26.12 8.93 10.84
N SER A 188 -25.79 9.96 10.07
CA SER A 188 -24.69 9.89 9.10
C SER A 188 -23.33 9.66 9.76
N LEU A 189 -23.04 10.26 10.91
CA LEU A 189 -21.82 10.01 11.68
C LEU A 189 -21.78 8.59 12.28
N MET A 190 -22.92 8.07 12.74
CA MET A 190 -23.05 6.69 13.22
C MET A 190 -22.79 5.68 12.11
N PHE A 191 -23.39 5.89 10.93
CA PHE A 191 -23.13 5.07 9.74
C PHE A 191 -21.67 5.18 9.30
N LEU A 192 -21.08 6.37 9.31
CA LEU A 192 -19.68 6.58 8.94
C LEU A 192 -18.74 5.89 9.93
N ARG A 193 -19.02 5.93 11.23
CA ARG A 193 -18.28 5.19 12.26
C ARG A 193 -18.36 3.67 12.05
N PHE A 194 -19.54 3.16 11.76
CA PHE A 194 -19.74 1.74 11.48
C PHE A 194 -18.92 1.31 10.26
N LEU A 195 -19.02 2.02 9.14
CA LEU A 195 -18.25 1.75 7.92
C LEU A 195 -16.74 1.84 8.18
N LEU A 196 -16.27 2.84 8.92
CA LEU A 196 -14.85 2.97 9.26
C LEU A 196 -14.36 1.79 10.10
N SER A 197 -15.17 1.32 11.06
CA SER A 197 -14.83 0.17 11.91
C SER A 197 -14.75 -1.15 11.14
N VAL A 198 -15.61 -1.33 10.14
CA VAL A 198 -15.59 -2.49 9.23
C VAL A 198 -14.35 -2.45 8.35
N LEU A 199 -14.06 -1.31 7.72
CA LEU A 199 -12.87 -1.13 6.88
C LEU A 199 -11.56 -1.34 7.64
N LEU A 200 -11.47 -0.88 8.89
CA LEU A 200 -10.31 -1.12 9.76
C LEU A 200 -10.16 -2.59 10.16
N LYS A 201 -11.27 -3.28 10.47
CA LYS A 201 -11.27 -4.72 10.80
C LYS A 201 -10.88 -5.58 9.61
N GLU A 202 -11.44 -5.33 8.43
CA GLU A 202 -11.10 -6.06 7.20
C GLU A 202 -9.62 -5.86 6.84
N SER A 203 -9.10 -4.64 6.95
CA SER A 203 -7.68 -4.36 6.73
C SER A 203 -6.77 -5.09 7.73
N LEU A 204 -7.14 -5.15 9.01
CA LEU A 204 -6.39 -5.89 10.03
C LEU A 204 -6.43 -7.41 9.79
N LEU A 205 -7.59 -7.96 9.41
CA LEU A 205 -7.72 -9.38 9.08
C LEU A 205 -6.89 -9.76 7.85
N PHE A 206 -6.88 -8.94 6.80
CA PHE A 206 -6.01 -9.15 5.64
C PHE A 206 -4.52 -9.12 6.01
N LYS A 207 -4.12 -8.24 6.92
CA LYS A 207 -2.73 -8.17 7.40
C LYS A 207 -2.33 -9.35 8.28
N ILE A 208 -3.22 -9.82 9.14
CA ILE A 208 -2.98 -11.00 9.98
C ILE A 208 -2.86 -12.25 9.10
N GLN A 209 -3.75 -12.39 8.10
CA GLN A 209 -3.70 -13.49 7.15
C GLN A 209 -2.39 -13.49 6.35
N TYR A 210 -1.98 -12.33 5.82
CA TYR A 210 -0.72 -12.21 5.07
C TYR A 210 0.52 -12.51 5.92
N LEU A 211 0.54 -12.12 7.20
CA LEU A 211 1.62 -12.46 8.12
C LEU A 211 1.64 -13.96 8.45
N PHE A 212 0.47 -14.59 8.56
CA PHE A 212 0.34 -16.02 8.78
C PHE A 212 0.83 -16.83 7.57
N ASP A 213 0.50 -16.40 6.35
CA ASP A 213 0.95 -17.01 5.10
C ASP A 213 2.47 -16.84 4.90
N PHE A 214 3.05 -15.73 5.35
CA PHE A 214 4.50 -15.47 5.27
C PHE A 214 5.33 -16.23 6.32
N LEU A 215 4.76 -16.53 7.48
CA LEU A 215 5.41 -17.32 8.54
C LEU A 215 5.28 -18.83 8.35
N SER A 216 4.40 -19.29 7.45
CA SER A 216 4.17 -20.71 7.16
C SER A 216 5.07 -21.27 6.05
N PHE A 217 6.11 -20.53 5.63
CA PHE A 217 7.08 -20.90 4.59
C PHE A 217 8.50 -20.83 5.14
#